data_AF-A0AAW0INY7-F1
#
_entry.id   AF-A0AAW0INY7-F1
#
_cell.length_a   1.000
_cell.length_b   1.000
_cell.length_c   1.000
_cell.angle_alpha   90.00
_cell.angle_beta   90.00
_cell.angle_gamma   90.00
#
_symmetry.space_group_name_H-M   'P 1'
#
loop_
_entity.id
_entity.type
_entity.pdbx_description
1 polymer ?
#
loop_
_entity_poly.entity_id
_entity_poly.type
_entity_poly.pdbx_seq_one_letter_code
_entity_poly.pdbx_strand_id
1 'polypeptide(L)'
;MGNCMIPRPLSMSVDEKMLKALSLFKASSGGGILAQVLGSHEADQHILSTCEQPYLLDEMLAGYREISRSFVFPTERRSGSFLGLPGCVFISKVQEWTSNVSYYNKIEYLQADQAA
;
A
#
# COMPACT_ATOMS: atom_id res chain seq x y z
N MET A 1 25.96 16.20 -39.81
CA MET A 1 25.17 16.48 -38.59
C MET A 1 24.35 15.26 -38.28
N GLY A 2 24.71 14.51 -37.23
CA GLY A 2 24.00 13.30 -36.82
C GLY A 2 22.79 13.68 -35.97
N ASN A 3 21.61 13.22 -36.36
CA ASN A 3 20.39 13.41 -35.58
C ASN A 3 20.50 12.57 -34.31
N CYS A 4 20.78 13.22 -33.18
CA CYS A 4 20.74 12.59 -31.87
C CYS A 4 19.27 12.35 -31.49
N MET A 5 18.70 11.24 -31.95
CA MET A 5 17.41 10.77 -31.44
C MET A 5 17.63 10.30 -30.01
N ILE A 6 17.29 11.15 -29.04
CA ILE A 6 17.14 10.74 -27.65
C ILE A 6 16.05 9.66 -27.65
N PRO A 7 16.34 8.41 -27.28
CA PRO A 7 15.33 7.38 -27.18
C PRO A 7 14.29 7.85 -26.15
N ARG A 8 13.03 7.94 -26.55
CA ARG A 8 11.93 8.08 -25.57
C ARG A 8 12.08 6.90 -24.61
N PRO A 9 12.17 7.12 -23.30
CA PRO A 9 12.15 6.02 -22.35
C PRO A 9 10.91 5.19 -22.65
N LEU A 10 11.07 3.87 -22.78
CA LEU A 10 9.95 2.94 -22.88
C LEU A 10 8.95 3.32 -21.78
N SER A 11 7.70 3.58 -22.16
CA SER A 11 6.68 4.00 -21.21
C SER A 11 6.47 2.87 -20.21
N MET A 12 7.10 2.95 -19.05
CA MET A 12 6.92 1.97 -17.98
C MET A 12 5.45 1.93 -17.59
N SER A 13 4.94 0.72 -17.38
CA SER A 13 3.63 0.48 -16.78
C SER A 13 3.55 1.12 -15.39
N VAL A 14 2.33 1.30 -14.88
CA VAL A 14 2.12 1.85 -13.53
C VAL A 14 2.75 0.92 -12.49
N ASP A 15 2.59 -0.39 -12.64
CA ASP A 15 3.13 -1.39 -11.73
C ASP A 15 4.67 -1.37 -11.68
N GLU A 16 5.33 -1.27 -12.84
CA GLU A 16 6.79 -1.15 -12.89
C GLU A 16 7.29 0.13 -12.20
N LYS A 17 6.54 1.24 -12.36
CA LYS A 17 6.86 2.49 -11.66
C LYS A 17 6.67 2.36 -10.16
N MET A 18 5.60 1.71 -9.72
CA MET A 18 5.33 1.44 -8.31
C MET A 18 6.39 0.53 -7.71
N LEU A 19 6.72 -0.59 -8.34
CA LEU A 19 7.78 -1.50 -7.91
C LEU A 19 9.13 -0.78 -7.80
N LYS A 20 9.45 0.08 -8.78
CA LYS A 20 10.67 0.89 -8.72
C LYS A 20 10.66 1.87 -7.55
N ALA A 21 9.54 2.53 -7.28
CA ALA A 21 9.41 3.42 -6.13
C ALA A 21 9.53 2.68 -4.79
N LEU A 22 8.88 1.51 -4.66
CA LEU A 22 9.00 0.65 -3.49
C LEU A 22 10.44 0.18 -3.28
N SER A 23 11.15 -0.15 -4.36
CA SER A 23 12.55 -0.61 -4.30
C SER A 23 13.47 0.48 -3.75
N LEU A 24 13.30 1.72 -4.23
CA LEU A 24 14.03 2.87 -3.70
C LEU A 24 13.72 3.11 -2.22
N PHE A 25 12.45 3.03 -1.84
CA PHE A 25 12.04 3.19 -0.44
C PHE A 25 12.65 2.10 0.45
N LYS A 26 12.59 0.83 0.02
CA LYS A 26 13.17 -0.29 0.75
C LYS A 26 14.68 -0.12 0.92
N ALA A 27 15.41 0.29 -0.11
CA ALA A 27 16.84 0.54 -0.02
C ALA A 27 17.19 1.62 1.02
N SER A 28 16.34 2.62 1.23
CA SER A 28 16.53 3.66 2.25
C SER A 28 16.09 3.28 3.67
N SER A 29 15.32 2.20 3.83
CA SER A 29 14.63 1.88 5.09
C SER A 29 15.48 1.12 6.12
N GLY A 30 16.66 0.62 5.74
CA GLY A 30 17.52 -0.17 6.62
C GLY A 30 17.12 -1.65 6.78
N GLY A 31 16.08 -2.10 6.07
CA GLY A 31 15.60 -3.49 6.12
C GLY A 31 14.63 -3.77 7.26
N GLY A 32 14.13 -5.00 7.33
CA GLY A 32 13.05 -5.40 8.23
C GLY A 32 11.68 -4.81 7.84
N ILE A 33 11.43 -4.56 6.55
CA ILE A 33 10.22 -3.86 6.10
C ILE A 33 9.36 -4.65 5.11
N LEU A 34 8.06 -4.36 5.14
CA LEU A 34 7.09 -4.71 4.10
C LEU A 34 6.55 -3.40 3.52
N ALA A 35 6.85 -3.14 2.25
CA ALA A 35 6.32 -2.01 1.49
C ALA A 35 5.31 -2.55 0.48
N GLN A 36 4.04 -2.15 0.61
CA GLN A 36 2.96 -2.68 -0.22
C GLN A 36 2.06 -1.54 -0.73
N VAL A 37 1.58 -1.68 -1.96
CA VAL A 37 0.57 -0.79 -2.53
C VAL A 37 -0.81 -1.28 -2.09
N LEU A 38 -1.71 -0.33 -1.81
CA LEU A 38 -3.13 -0.60 -1.70
C LEU A 38 -3.85 -0.05 -2.91
N GLY A 39 -4.70 -0.90 -3.49
CA GLY A 39 -5.51 -0.57 -4.65
C GLY A 39 -6.86 -1.26 -4.60
N SER A 40 -7.76 -0.79 -5.44
CA SER A 40 -9.02 -1.47 -5.73
C SER A 40 -8.78 -2.44 -6.88
N HIS A 41 -9.14 -3.71 -6.70
CA HIS A 41 -8.98 -4.75 -7.73
C HIS A 41 -9.93 -4.52 -8.91
N GLU A 42 -11.12 -3.97 -8.65
CA GLU A 42 -12.07 -3.54 -9.66
C GLU A 42 -12.40 -2.06 -9.50
N ALA A 43 -12.55 -1.34 -10.60
CA ALA A 43 -12.89 0.09 -10.61
C ALA A 43 -14.22 0.41 -9.94
N ASP A 44 -15.14 -0.57 -9.86
CA ASP A 44 -16.47 -0.44 -9.29
C ASP A 44 -16.58 -0.96 -7.85
N GLN A 45 -15.47 -1.45 -7.29
CA GLN A 45 -15.43 -1.89 -5.91
C GLN A 45 -14.90 -0.77 -5.00
N HIS A 46 -15.78 -0.27 -4.12
CA HIS A 46 -15.47 0.72 -3.09
C HIS A 46 -14.66 0.13 -1.92
N ILE A 47 -13.64 -0.65 -2.25
CA ILE A 47 -12.75 -1.33 -1.29
C ILE A 47 -11.29 -1.19 -1.72
N LEU A 48 -10.38 -1.19 -0.75
CA LEU A 48 -8.95 -1.34 -0.95
C LEU A 48 -8.52 -2.70 -0.44
N SER A 49 -7.60 -3.31 -1.16
CA SER A 49 -6.89 -4.52 -0.74
C SER A 49 -5.42 -4.43 -1.11
N THR A 50 -4.62 -5.27 -0.48
CA THR A 50 -3.23 -5.56 -0.89
C THR A 50 -3.16 -6.76 -1.82
N CYS A 51 -4.28 -7.44 -2.10
CA CYS A 51 -4.31 -8.60 -2.97
C CYS A 51 -3.98 -8.20 -4.41
N GLU A 52 -3.09 -8.96 -5.04
CA GLU A 52 -2.61 -8.71 -6.41
C GLU A 52 -2.02 -7.31 -6.65
N GLN A 53 -1.69 -6.60 -5.57
CA GLN A 53 -1.00 -5.32 -5.63
C GLN A 53 0.52 -5.51 -5.53
N PRO A 54 1.30 -4.61 -6.16
CA PRO A 54 2.75 -4.59 -6.02
C PRO A 54 3.20 -4.49 -4.55
N TYR A 55 4.17 -5.32 -4.17
CA TYR A 55 4.78 -5.27 -2.86
C TYR A 55 6.26 -5.66 -2.92
N LEU A 56 7.02 -5.25 -1.91
CA LEU A 56 8.35 -5.73 -1.59
C LEU A 56 8.41 -6.04 -0.11
N LEU A 57 9.00 -7.16 0.25
CA LEU A 57 9.12 -7.59 1.64
C LEU A 57 10.50 -8.11 1.96
N ASP A 58 10.91 -7.99 3.20
CA ASP A 58 11.94 -8.84 3.77
C ASP A 58 11.32 -10.17 4.21
N GLU A 59 12.00 -11.28 3.93
CA GLU A 59 11.46 -12.64 4.08
C GLU A 59 10.89 -12.94 5.48
N MET A 60 11.43 -12.28 6.52
CA MET A 60 10.91 -12.36 7.88
C MET A 60 9.43 -11.95 7.99
N LEU A 61 8.95 -11.09 7.09
CA LEU A 61 7.57 -10.58 7.04
C LEU A 61 6.69 -11.34 6.05
N ALA A 62 7.15 -12.43 5.45
CA ALA A 62 6.35 -13.25 4.54
C ALA A 62 5.06 -13.78 5.21
N GLY A 63 5.14 -14.16 6.50
CA GLY A 63 3.97 -14.58 7.27
C GLY A 63 2.92 -13.47 7.40
N TYR A 64 3.35 -12.27 7.79
CA TYR A 64 2.45 -11.12 7.86
C TYR A 64 1.87 -10.75 6.49
N ARG A 65 2.68 -10.84 5.42
CA ARG A 65 2.21 -10.58 4.04
C ARG A 65 1.06 -11.50 3.64
N GLU A 66 1.11 -12.78 3.99
CA GLU A 66 0.04 -13.70 3.61
C GLU A 66 -1.27 -13.36 4.32
N ILE A 67 -1.19 -12.95 5.58
CA ILE A 67 -2.35 -12.48 6.34
C ILE A 67 -2.84 -11.13 5.79
N SER A 68 -1.93 -10.22 5.42
CA SER A 68 -2.26 -8.87 4.94
C SER A 68 -3.14 -8.85 3.67
N ARG A 69 -3.09 -9.92 2.86
CA ARG A 69 -3.90 -10.10 1.64
C ARG A 69 -5.38 -10.29 1.92
N SER A 70 -5.71 -10.83 3.09
CA SER A 70 -7.10 -11.15 3.45
C SER A 70 -7.89 -9.92 3.92
N PHE A 71 -7.20 -8.82 4.25
CA PHE A 71 -7.85 -7.60 4.68
C PHE A 71 -8.42 -6.80 3.52
N VAL A 72 -9.60 -6.25 3.77
CA VAL A 72 -10.34 -5.40 2.85
C VAL A 72 -10.79 -4.16 3.60
N PHE A 73 -10.56 -2.99 3.01
CA PHE A 73 -10.84 -1.70 3.65
C PHE A 73 -11.87 -0.93 2.83
N PRO A 74 -13.01 -0.52 3.41
CA PRO A 74 -14.01 0.27 2.69
C PRO A 74 -13.47 1.66 2.33
N THR A 75 -13.85 2.17 1.15
CA THR A 75 -13.52 3.53 0.66
C THR A 75 -14.73 4.45 0.60
N GLU A 76 -15.87 4.01 1.12
CA GLU A 76 -17.10 4.79 1.21
C GLU A 76 -17.58 4.92 2.64
N ARG A 77 -17.98 6.13 3.02
CA ARG A 77 -18.68 6.36 4.28
C ARG A 77 -20.13 5.91 4.14
N ARG A 78 -20.46 4.73 4.64
CA ARG A 78 -21.86 4.34 4.89
C ARG A 78 -22.32 4.94 6.22
N SER A 79 -23.62 5.24 6.33
CA SER A 79 -24.20 5.77 7.56
C SER A 79 -23.91 4.82 8.73
N GLY A 80 -23.13 5.30 9.72
CA GLY A 80 -22.73 4.51 10.89
C GLY A 80 -21.43 3.70 10.73
N SER A 81 -20.76 3.72 9.57
CA SER A 81 -19.45 3.05 9.40
C SER A 81 -18.30 3.99 9.76
N PHE A 82 -17.36 3.52 10.58
CA PHE A 82 -16.07 4.18 10.80
C PHE A 82 -15.10 3.77 9.68
N LEU A 83 -14.46 4.75 9.06
CA LEU A 83 -13.37 4.50 8.11
C LEU A 83 -12.06 4.56 8.86
N GLY A 84 -11.56 3.41 9.28
CA GLY A 84 -10.22 3.28 9.81
C GLY A 84 -9.16 3.45 8.72
N LEU A 85 -7.92 3.29 9.12
CA LEU A 85 -6.81 3.20 8.21
C LEU A 85 -6.91 1.92 7.37
N PRO A 86 -6.59 2.02 6.08
CA PRO A 86 -6.15 3.20 5.32
C PRO A 86 -7.29 3.93 4.60
N GLY A 87 -8.56 3.53 4.80
CA GLY A 87 -9.73 4.09 4.13
C GLY A 87 -9.91 5.59 4.38
N CYS A 88 -9.68 6.08 5.61
CA CYS A 88 -9.73 7.51 5.91
C CYS A 88 -8.71 8.33 5.09
N VAL A 89 -7.46 7.86 5.02
CA VAL A 89 -6.37 8.48 4.25
C VAL A 89 -6.70 8.48 2.76
N PHE A 90 -7.26 7.38 2.25
CA PHE A 90 -7.63 7.26 0.84
C PHE A 90 -8.69 8.29 0.44
N ILE A 91 -9.69 8.54 1.28
CA ILE A 91 -10.74 9.54 1.00
C ILE A 91 -10.22 10.96 1.22
N SER A 92 -9.58 11.22 2.36
CA SER A 92 -9.15 12.58 2.73
C SER A 92 -8.00 13.09 1.86
N LYS A 93 -7.23 12.18 1.26
CA LYS A 93 -5.94 12.46 0.59
C LYS A 93 -4.92 13.09 1.53
N VAL A 94 -5.11 12.95 2.85
CA VAL A 94 -4.19 13.42 3.89
C VAL A 94 -3.42 12.23 4.42
N GLN A 95 -2.09 12.33 4.37
CA GLN A 95 -1.20 11.30 4.90
C GLN A 95 -1.38 11.16 6.42
N GLU A 96 -1.41 9.92 6.90
CA GLU A 96 -1.40 9.60 8.32
C GLU A 96 -0.28 8.60 8.59
N TRP A 97 0.45 8.81 9.68
CA TRP A 97 1.59 7.98 10.07
C TRP A 97 1.68 7.86 11.58
N THR A 98 2.17 6.71 12.03
CA THR A 98 2.55 6.46 13.43
C THR A 98 3.85 5.65 13.42
N SER A 99 4.70 5.85 14.42
CA SER A 99 5.87 5.00 14.64
C SER A 99 5.49 3.62 15.20
N ASN A 100 4.31 3.50 15.80
CA ASN A 100 3.80 2.26 16.36
C ASN A 100 2.28 2.15 16.16
N VAL A 101 1.86 1.08 15.47
CA VAL A 101 0.44 0.81 15.19
C VAL A 101 -0.34 0.41 16.43
N SER A 102 0.33 0.05 17.54
CA SER A 102 -0.33 -0.26 18.82
C SER A 102 -1.02 0.94 19.47
N TYR A 103 -0.74 2.16 18.99
CA TYR A 103 -1.46 3.36 19.45
C TYR A 103 -2.86 3.47 18.85
N TYR A 104 -3.15 2.75 17.76
CA TYR A 104 -4.49 2.68 17.19
C TYR A 104 -5.35 1.66 17.93
N ASN A 105 -6.63 1.99 18.07
CA ASN A 105 -7.61 1.00 18.48
C ASN A 105 -8.01 0.09 17.30
N LYS A 106 -8.71 -1.02 17.57
CA LYS A 106 -9.11 -2.00 16.54
C LYS A 106 -10.04 -1.44 15.46
N ILE A 107 -10.77 -0.37 15.76
CA ILE A 107 -11.66 0.32 14.83
C ILE A 107 -10.83 1.22 13.89
N GLU A 108 -9.76 1.82 14.40
CA GLU A 108 -8.82 2.65 13.64
C GLU A 108 -7.87 1.84 12.77
N TYR A 109 -7.36 0.71 13.26
CA TYR A 109 -6.44 -0.14 12.51
C TYR A 109 -6.82 -1.61 12.64
N LEU A 110 -7.54 -2.11 11.65
CA LEU A 110 -8.07 -3.48 11.63
C LEU A 110 -6.99 -4.56 11.73
N GLN A 111 -5.77 -4.25 11.29
CA GLN A 111 -4.64 -5.19 11.27
C GLN A 111 -3.86 -5.22 12.60
N ALA A 112 -4.26 -4.44 13.61
CA ALA A 112 -3.49 -4.25 14.84
C ALA A 112 -3.11 -5.57 15.54
N ASP A 113 -4.05 -6.52 15.62
CA ASP A 113 -3.82 -7.81 16.29
C ASP A 113 -2.83 -8.72 15.54
N GLN A 114 -2.63 -8.51 14.25
CA GLN A 114 -1.73 -9.32 13.41
C GLN A 114 -0.36 -8.67 13.23
N ALA A 115 -0.22 -7.40 13.58
CA ALA A 115 0.99 -6.59 13.40
C ALA A 115 1.91 -6.59 14.64
N ALA A 116 1.75 -7.57 15.53
CA ALA A 116 2.45 -7.71 16.82
C ALA A 116 3.71 -8.58 16.74
#